data_AF-A0A662B2E0-F1
#
_entry.id   AF-A0A662B2E0-F1
#
_cell.length_a   1.000
_cell.length_b   1.000
_cell.length_c   1.000
_cell.angle_alpha   90.00
_cell.angle_beta   90.00
_cell.angle_gamma   90.00
#
_symmetry.space_group_name_H-M   'P 1'
#
loop_
_entity.id
_entity.type
_entity.pdbx_description
1 polymer ?
#
loop_
_entity_poly.entity_id
_entity_poly.type
_entity_poly.pdbx_seq_one_letter_code
_entity_poly.pdbx_strand_id
1 'polypeptide(L)'
;MIFSSVEFLIFLISSFLFYWFVFQKNLKAQNIFLLVISYFFYGWWNWHFLALIFISSAIDYVIGLQLGKDKSEKSRKILLAASIIV
;
A
#
# COMPACT_ATOMS: atom_id res chain seq x y z
N MET A 1 -8.43 11.80 6.10
CA MET A 1 -9.81 12.15 5.68
C MET A 1 -10.76 11.21 6.41
N ILE A 2 -11.95 11.65 6.80
CA ILE A 2 -12.94 10.77 7.44
C ILE A 2 -13.81 10.18 6.33
N PHE A 3 -14.16 8.90 6.41
CA PHE A 3 -14.92 8.21 5.36
C PHE A 3 -16.29 8.83 5.05
N SER A 4 -16.94 9.44 6.04
CA SER A 4 -18.22 10.12 5.89
C SER A 4 -18.11 11.57 5.38
N SER A 5 -16.90 12.04 5.06
CA SER A 5 -16.66 13.43 4.71
C SER A 5 -16.73 13.67 3.19
N VAL A 6 -17.10 14.89 2.78
CA VAL A 6 -17.17 15.27 1.36
C VAL A 6 -15.79 15.24 0.71
N GLU A 7 -14.73 15.57 1.46
CA GLU A 7 -13.34 15.48 1.02
C GLU A 7 -12.97 14.06 0.61
N PHE A 8 -13.42 13.05 1.37
CA PHE A 8 -13.21 11.65 1.02
C PHE A 8 -13.93 11.28 -0.29
N LEU A 9 -15.16 11.75 -0.50
CA LEU A 9 -15.89 11.49 -1.74
C LEU A 9 -15.15 12.06 -2.96
N ILE A 10 -14.67 13.30 -2.87
CA ILE A 10 -13.89 13.95 -3.93
C ILE A 10 -12.59 13.18 -4.18
N PHE A 11 -11.89 12.80 -3.11
CA PHE A 11 -10.67 12.01 -3.19
C PHE A 11 -10.90 10.64 -3.86
N LEU A 12 -11.99 9.95 -3.52
CA LEU A 12 -12.33 8.64 -4.07
C LEU A 12 -12.66 8.75 -5.57
N ILE A 13 -13.53 9.68 -5.96
CA ILE A 13 -13.93 9.86 -7.36
C ILE A 13 -12.70 10.25 -8.19
N SER A 14 -11.92 11.24 -7.74
CA SER A 14 -10.73 11.67 -8.48
C SER A 14 -9.70 10.53 -8.59
N SER A 15 -9.34 9.87 -7.49
CA SER A 15 -8.36 8.78 -7.52
C SER A 15 -8.79 7.63 -8.43
N PHE A 16 -10.07 7.27 -8.42
CA PHE A 16 -10.63 6.28 -9.33
C PHE A 16 -10.51 6.70 -10.81
N LEU A 17 -10.88 7.95 -11.14
CA LEU A 17 -10.78 8.47 -12.51
C LEU A 17 -9.32 8.49 -13.00
N PHE A 18 -8.38 8.94 -12.17
CA PHE A 18 -6.95 8.93 -12.53
C PHE A 18 -6.43 7.51 -12.75
N TYR A 19 -6.76 6.58 -11.86
CA TYR A 19 -6.38 5.18 -12.00
C TYR A 19 -6.88 4.58 -13.33
N TRP A 20 -8.18 4.76 -13.62
CA TRP A 20 -8.84 4.09 -14.74
C TRP A 20 -8.64 4.76 -16.09
N PHE A 21 -8.44 6.07 -16.15
CA PHE A 21 -8.37 6.80 -17.42
C PHE A 21 -6.98 7.35 -17.73
N VAL A 22 -6.22 7.77 -16.72
CA VAL A 22 -4.90 8.40 -16.92
C VAL A 22 -3.79 7.35 -16.89
N PHE A 23 -3.75 6.50 -15.86
CA PHE A 23 -2.66 5.54 -15.68
C PHE A 23 -2.91 4.17 -16.33
N GLN A 24 -4.09 3.94 -16.93
CA GLN A 24 -4.53 2.64 -17.49
C GLN A 24 -3.54 1.93 -18.43
N LYS A 25 -2.69 2.66 -19.16
CA LYS A 25 -1.77 2.06 -20.15
C LYS A 25 -0.47 1.53 -19.57
N ASN A 26 -0.15 1.82 -18.31
CA ASN A 26 1.10 1.41 -17.69
C ASN A 26 0.87 0.92 -16.25
N LEU A 27 0.95 -0.40 -16.07
CA LEU A 27 0.76 -1.06 -14.77
C LEU A 27 1.74 -0.55 -13.69
N LYS A 28 2.99 -0.24 -14.06
CA LYS A 28 3.95 0.33 -13.10
C LYS A 28 3.49 1.71 -12.65
N ALA A 29 3.03 2.55 -13.59
CA ALA A 29 2.52 3.87 -13.26
C ALA A 29 1.24 3.80 -12.41
N GLN A 30 0.33 2.85 -12.68
CA GLN A 30 -0.85 2.60 -11.84
C GLN A 30 -0.45 2.23 -10.41
N ASN A 31 0.48 1.30 -10.25
CA ASN A 31 0.90 0.85 -8.93
C ASN A 31 1.61 1.96 -8.15
N ILE A 32 2.44 2.76 -8.81
CA ILE A 32 3.07 3.94 -8.19
C ILE A 32 2.01 4.96 -7.79
N PHE A 33 1.04 5.24 -8.66
CA PHE A 33 -0.07 6.14 -8.36
C PHE A 33 -0.86 5.67 -7.14
N LEU A 34 -1.27 4.40 -7.12
CA LEU A 34 -1.99 3.80 -5.98
C LEU A 34 -1.19 3.90 -4.69
N LEU A 35 0.12 3.64 -4.74
CA LEU A 35 1.00 3.75 -3.59
C LEU A 35 1.02 5.18 -3.04
N VAL A 36 1.24 6.18 -3.91
CA VAL A 36 1.28 7.60 -3.52
C VAL A 36 -0.06 8.05 -2.95
N ILE A 37 -1.17 7.70 -3.61
CA ILE A 37 -2.52 8.05 -3.16
C ILE A 37 -2.88 7.38 -1.84
N SER A 38 -2.43 6.15 -1.62
CA SER A 38 -2.58 5.46 -0.33
C SER A 38 -1.86 6.22 0.79
N TYR A 39 -0.59 6.56 0.61
CA TYR A 39 0.15 7.35 1.60
C TYR A 39 -0.45 8.73 1.83
N PHE A 40 -0.91 9.40 0.78
CA PHE A 40 -1.59 10.68 0.91
C PHE A 40 -2.86 10.57 1.78
N PHE A 41 -3.67 9.53 1.54
CA PHE A 41 -4.88 9.28 2.33
C PHE A 41 -4.58 9.05 3.81
N TYR A 42 -3.60 8.19 4.12
CA TYR A 42 -3.20 7.91 5.51
C TYR A 42 -2.55 9.13 6.17
N GLY A 43 -1.72 9.87 5.42
CA GLY A 43 -1.05 11.08 5.87
C GLY A 43 -2.00 12.21 6.21
N TRP A 44 -3.16 12.26 5.56
CA TRP A 44 -4.20 13.25 5.85
C TRP A 44 -4.76 13.14 7.27
N TRP A 45 -4.79 11.93 7.86
CA TRP A 45 -5.29 11.75 9.21
C TRP A 45 -4.25 12.13 10.26
N ASN A 46 -3.05 11.53 10.19
CA ASN A 46 -1.92 11.91 11.02
C ASN A 46 -0.61 11.46 10.38
N TRP A 47 0.19 12.43 9.95
CA TRP A 47 1.44 12.19 9.24
C TRP A 47 2.53 11.49 10.09
N HIS A 48 2.47 11.55 11.42
CA HIS A 48 3.45 10.88 12.29
C HIS A 48 3.49 9.37 12.07
N PHE A 49 2.33 8.76 11.75
CA PHE A 49 2.24 7.33 11.48
C PHE A 49 2.67 6.94 10.05
N LEU A 50 2.97 7.89 9.17
CA LEU A 50 3.44 7.57 7.81
C LEU A 50 4.75 6.81 7.82
N ALA A 51 5.68 7.17 8.70
CA ALA A 51 6.95 6.46 8.82
C ALA A 51 6.72 4.99 9.23
N LEU A 52 5.79 4.75 10.16
CA LEU A 52 5.41 3.40 10.58
C LEU A 52 4.81 2.60 9.43
N ILE A 53 3.84 3.17 8.71
CA ILE A 53 3.19 2.52 7.54
C ILE A 53 4.22 2.25 6.43
N PHE A 54 5.13 3.18 6.19
CA PHE A 54 6.18 3.00 5.20
C PHE A 54 7.12 1.86 5.55
N ILE A 55 7.59 1.80 6.81
CA ILE A 55 8.47 0.73 7.28
C ILE A 55 7.74 -0.62 7.21
N SER A 56 6.51 -0.69 7.73
CA SER A 56 5.70 -1.92 7.73
C SER A 56 5.48 -2.43 6.30
N SER A 57 4.98 -1.59 5.40
CA SER A 57 4.73 -1.99 4.00
C SER A 57 6.01 -2.34 3.23
N ALA A 58 7.15 -1.70 3.51
CA ALA A 58 8.43 -2.04 2.91
C ALA A 58 8.92 -3.42 3.39
N ILE A 59 8.79 -3.71 4.69
CA ILE A 59 9.12 -5.02 5.26
C ILE A 59 8.22 -6.09 4.65
N ASP A 60 6.91 -5.88 4.60
CA ASP A 60 5.96 -6.81 4.00
C ASP A 60 6.24 -7.07 2.52
N TYR A 61 6.61 -6.03 1.76
CA TYR A 61 6.99 -6.17 0.37
C TYR A 61 8.22 -7.07 0.20
N VAL A 62 9.26 -6.86 1.01
CA VAL A 62 10.48 -7.67 0.98
C VAL A 62 10.20 -9.11 1.40
N ILE A 63 9.41 -9.31 2.47
CA ILE A 63 9.00 -10.65 2.93
C ILE A 63 8.18 -11.37 1.85
N GLY A 64 7.23 -10.68 1.21
CA GLY A 64 6.43 -11.24 0.11
C GLY A 64 7.28 -11.72 -1.05
N LEU A 65 8.32 -10.96 -1.44
CA LEU A 65 9.28 -11.37 -2.46
C LEU A 65 10.10 -12.59 -2.04
N GLN A 66 10.48 -12.71 -0.77
CA GLN A 66 11.22 -13.86 -0.24
C GLN A 66 10.34 -15.11 -0.18
N LEU A 67 9.08 -14.97 0.25
CA LEU A 67 8.09 -16.06 0.30
C LEU A 67 7.86 -16.71 -1.07
N GLY A 68 7.93 -15.94 -2.15
CA GLY A 68 7.79 -16.47 -3.52
C GLY A 68 9.01 -17.25 -4.02
N LYS A 69 10.18 -17.08 -3.41
CA LYS A 69 11.43 -17.75 -3.80
C LYS A 69 11.75 -18.96 -2.92
N ASP A 70 11.30 -18.94 -1.67
CA ASP A 70 11.63 -19.98 -0.71
C ASP A 70 10.83 -21.26 -0.96
N LYS A 71 11.53 -22.40 -0.93
CA LYS A 71 10.94 -23.73 -1.13
C LYS A 71 10.68 -24.46 0.19
N SER A 72 11.27 -23.98 1.29
CA SER A 72 11.12 -24.60 2.61
C SER A 72 9.87 -24.08 3.32
N GLU A 73 8.93 -24.97 3.63
CA GLU A 73 7.69 -24.62 4.33
C GLU A 73 7.96 -23.99 5.70
N LYS A 74 8.98 -24.46 6.43
CA LYS A 74 9.36 -23.91 7.74
C LYS A 74 9.83 -22.47 7.65
N SER A 75 10.68 -22.18 6.67
CA SER A 75 11.20 -20.82 6.45
C SER A 75 10.08 -19.86 6.01
N ARG A 76 9.18 -20.32 5.14
CA ARG A 76 7.98 -19.56 4.75
C ARG A 76 7.06 -19.22 5.93
N LYS A 77 6.86 -20.14 6.87
CA LYS A 77 6.06 -19.88 8.08
C LYS A 77 6.71 -18.82 8.98
N ILE A 78 8.04 -18.84 9.12
CA ILE A 78 8.78 -17.83 9.90
C ILE A 78 8.67 -16.45 9.23
N LEU A 79 8.86 -16.39 7.91
CA LEU A 79 8.72 -15.16 7.13
C LEU A 79 7.30 -14.56 7.25
N LEU A 80 6.26 -15.40 7.16
CA LEU A 80 4.87 -14.98 7.39
C LEU A 80 4.65 -14.46 8.82
N ALA A 81 5.17 -15.16 9.84
CA ALA A 81 5.06 -14.73 11.22
C ALA A 81 5.75 -13.38 11.45
N ALA A 82 6.91 -13.15 10.83
CA ALA A 82 7.61 -11.88 10.91
C ALA A 82 6.81 -10.72 10.29
N SER A 83 6.11 -10.95 9.17
CA SER A 83 5.22 -9.95 8.55
C SER A 83 4.02 -9.63 9.44
N ILE A 84 3.39 -10.63 10.08
CA ILE A 84 2.21 -10.41 10.94
C ILE A 84 2.55 -9.62 12.22
N ILE A 85 3.79 -9.73 12.72
CA ILE A 85 4.22 -9.05 13.94
C ILE A 85 4.48 -7.54 13.71
N VAL A 86 4.84 -7.17 12.49
CA VAL A 86 5.20 -5.81 12.08
C VAL A 86 3.95 -4.99 11.77
#